data_AF-A0A961FUF4-F1
#
_entry.id   AF-A0A961FUF4-F1
#
_cell.length_a   1.000
_cell.length_b   1.000
_cell.length_c   1.000
_cell.angle_alpha   90.00
_cell.angle_beta   90.00
_cell.angle_gamma   90.00
#
_symmetry.space_group_name_H-M   'P 1'
#
loop_
_entity.id
_entity.type
_entity.pdbx_description
1 polymer ?
#
loop_
_entity_poly.entity_id
_entity_poly.type
_entity_poly.pdbx_seq_one_letter_code
_entity_poly.pdbx_strand_id
1 'polypeptide(L)'
;MKAIRTQSNAPQFLPLMAALLLGLVPAALFAQTPPSGVLGLSFTVQEDADGGNLEDHIEFTSATAGRTIDPVDSDIDDFDYTYTPTGANTAEVILQFKPDKWDEYTLTFDGAGGGTFVLREFDKNALKDTDTGDFTENSGAGGLPASLNGVTIETFEAVEIETPERLDFLTGTRGREVEPGDVDPFVYTYQVTGADTASAVLTFKTNIKWDEYDFTFLTDTSGTYVQRRFDKRVLKDTKTGTFTVAENTDILDPIASGIYDGVLEIEDMSGMDDDDFNGRLRVKLRKNGAFSASFNLDGREIKIRGAFDDQGKYVNQLTLRDGTVIDIDFTLEALETGFKVTGTVTTGGQVFTVDGDQRTFHPKRNPAPNAGRYTLILTGDGSPAQTLGIGDGYAVISVRSNGLALIRGKLADGSGWSANVMARQNTDLTLLSNLYRGQGSIGGRLVFQDDPGVSNLSGILHWTRPPGIVSPLRNPLYEGGFDVDRTAVGSEYNRPGKGQTILNVPVGADNLQIDFADGDLAAPLTIFGTLTNGNRVQMDRSIGRLRFNTSNGNFSGDFFDNSGAAPVKHRFHGAVLQIQNNGSGFFVGDGVTGTVSLASP
;
A
#
# COMPACT_ATOMS: atom_id res chain seq x y z
N MET A 1 73.33 38.68 32.73
CA MET A 1 74.50 38.20 31.97
C MET A 1 74.02 37.61 30.66
N LYS A 2 74.43 38.22 29.53
CA LYS A 2 74.46 37.76 28.11
C LYS A 2 73.21 37.06 27.51
N ALA A 3 72.76 37.30 26.27
CA ALA A 3 72.88 38.34 25.22
C ALA A 3 72.10 37.73 24.00
N ILE A 4 71.05 38.37 23.45
CA ILE A 4 71.03 39.21 22.23
C ILE A 4 70.43 38.51 20.97
N ARG A 5 69.54 39.28 20.28
CA ARG A 5 69.12 39.31 18.83
C ARG A 5 68.03 38.34 18.35
N THR A 6 67.02 38.71 17.54
CA THR A 6 66.49 40.00 17.00
C THR A 6 65.13 39.72 16.35
N GLN A 7 64.27 40.75 16.25
CA GLN A 7 62.95 40.76 15.62
C GLN A 7 62.97 40.51 14.10
N SER A 8 61.86 40.01 13.56
CA SER A 8 61.25 40.53 12.31
C SER A 8 59.78 40.12 12.20
N ASN A 9 58.90 41.11 12.03
CA ASN A 9 57.45 41.00 11.84
C ASN A 9 57.09 40.52 10.42
N ALA A 10 56.04 39.71 10.28
CA ALA A 10 55.17 39.68 9.09
C ALA A 10 53.78 39.09 9.43
N PRO A 11 52.65 39.70 8.96
CA PRO A 11 51.30 39.23 9.24
C PRO A 11 50.66 38.38 8.11
N GLN A 12 49.74 37.51 8.53
CA GLN A 12 48.53 36.96 7.89
C GLN A 12 48.40 36.90 6.36
N PHE A 13 48.13 35.69 5.82
CA PHE A 13 47.20 35.46 4.70
C PHE A 13 46.52 34.07 4.81
N LEU A 14 45.21 34.06 4.58
CA LEU A 14 44.31 32.89 4.48
C LEU A 14 44.71 31.95 3.31
N PRO A 15 44.42 30.64 3.37
CA PRO A 15 44.71 29.74 2.28
C PRO A 15 43.69 29.89 1.14
N LEU A 16 44.24 30.02 -0.05
CA LEU A 16 43.61 30.15 -1.35
C LEU A 16 43.09 28.78 -1.85
N MET A 17 41.93 28.83 -2.50
CA MET A 17 41.28 27.75 -3.25
C MET A 17 42.24 26.95 -4.14
N ALA A 18 42.11 25.63 -4.11
CA ALA A 18 42.66 24.74 -5.12
C ALA A 18 41.82 24.86 -6.41
N ALA A 19 42.39 25.51 -7.43
CA ALA A 19 41.89 25.44 -8.80
C ALA A 19 42.37 24.11 -9.41
N LEU A 20 41.43 23.19 -9.67
CA LEU A 20 41.70 22.00 -10.46
C LEU A 20 41.65 22.39 -11.94
N LEU A 21 42.77 22.15 -12.61
CA LEU A 21 43.03 22.42 -14.02
C LEU A 21 42.04 21.64 -14.90
N LEU A 22 41.13 22.32 -15.60
CA LEU A 22 40.40 21.72 -16.73
C LEU A 22 41.41 21.48 -17.86
N GLY A 23 41.81 20.23 -18.04
CA GLY A 23 42.40 19.78 -19.29
C GLY A 23 41.32 19.77 -20.36
N LEU A 24 41.50 20.53 -21.44
CA LEU A 24 40.77 20.32 -22.67
C LEU A 24 41.04 18.89 -23.16
N VAL A 25 40.06 18.02 -23.01
CA VAL A 25 39.99 16.77 -23.78
C VAL A 25 39.55 17.19 -25.19
N PRO A 26 40.28 16.83 -26.27
CA PRO A 26 39.79 17.12 -27.61
C PRO A 26 38.50 16.35 -27.84
N ALA A 27 37.51 17.01 -28.46
CA ALA A 27 36.25 16.44 -28.90
C ALA A 27 36.49 15.30 -29.89
N ALA A 28 36.72 14.10 -29.38
CA ALA A 28 36.48 12.84 -30.05
C ALA A 28 35.44 12.11 -29.20
N LEU A 29 34.28 12.73 -29.04
CA LEU A 29 33.11 12.08 -28.44
C LEU A 29 32.50 11.19 -29.54
N PHE A 30 32.61 9.88 -29.33
CA PHE A 30 31.67 8.83 -29.78
C PHE A 30 31.31 8.70 -31.27
N ALA A 31 32.27 8.74 -32.21
CA ALA A 31 32.01 8.25 -33.56
C ALA A 31 31.66 6.75 -33.53
N GLN A 32 30.46 6.39 -33.98
CA GLN A 32 29.98 5.00 -34.02
C GLN A 32 30.18 4.40 -35.42
N THR A 33 30.54 3.11 -35.48
CA THR A 33 30.60 2.39 -36.75
C THR A 33 29.17 2.19 -37.29
N PRO A 34 28.89 2.52 -38.58
CA PRO A 34 27.56 2.34 -39.14
C PRO A 34 27.11 0.87 -39.04
N PRO A 35 25.81 0.60 -38.88
CA PRO A 35 25.27 -0.76 -38.97
C PRO A 35 25.71 -1.46 -40.27
N SER A 36 25.84 -2.79 -40.25
CA SER A 36 26.14 -3.54 -41.49
C SER A 36 24.97 -3.62 -42.47
N GLY A 37 23.78 -3.21 -42.03
CA GLY A 37 22.53 -3.13 -42.79
C GLY A 37 21.45 -2.46 -41.94
N VAL A 38 20.40 -1.96 -42.58
CA VAL A 38 19.35 -1.14 -41.95
C VAL A 38 17.98 -1.81 -41.90
N LEU A 39 17.87 -3.08 -42.31
CA LEU A 39 16.62 -3.84 -42.20
C LEU A 39 16.17 -3.93 -40.74
N GLY A 40 14.94 -3.51 -40.47
CA GLY A 40 14.40 -3.47 -39.11
C GLY A 40 14.95 -2.31 -38.28
N LEU A 41 15.58 -1.32 -38.90
CA LEU A 41 15.77 0.00 -38.31
C LEU A 41 14.72 0.95 -38.87
N SER A 42 14.47 2.03 -38.15
CA SER A 42 13.81 3.21 -38.71
C SER A 42 14.59 4.46 -38.34
N PHE A 43 14.50 5.46 -39.20
CA PHE A 43 15.09 6.77 -38.98
C PHE A 43 13.99 7.80 -38.88
N THR A 44 14.03 8.62 -37.84
CA THR A 44 13.34 9.91 -37.83
C THR A 44 14.35 10.94 -38.28
N VAL A 45 14.09 11.61 -39.40
CA VAL A 45 14.94 12.69 -39.92
C VAL A 45 14.31 14.04 -39.60
N GLN A 46 15.13 14.99 -39.15
CA GLN A 46 14.71 16.34 -38.83
C GLN A 46 15.65 17.35 -39.49
N GLU A 47 15.10 18.25 -40.31
CA GLU A 47 15.87 19.33 -40.94
C GLU A 47 16.00 20.55 -40.02
N ASP A 48 17.22 21.07 -39.92
CA ASP A 48 17.56 22.25 -39.13
C ASP A 48 17.75 23.46 -40.05
N ALA A 49 16.79 24.40 -40.07
CA ALA A 49 17.07 25.85 -39.95
C ALA A 49 15.87 26.81 -40.16
N ASP A 50 14.71 26.41 -40.71
CA ASP A 50 13.64 27.40 -41.01
C ASP A 50 12.21 27.02 -40.56
N GLY A 51 12.04 25.96 -39.77
CA GLY A 51 10.75 25.67 -39.11
C GLY A 51 9.62 25.25 -40.06
N GLY A 52 9.96 24.68 -41.22
CA GLY A 52 9.05 23.85 -42.01
C GLY A 52 9.38 22.39 -41.72
N ASN A 53 8.55 21.73 -40.91
CA ASN A 53 8.74 20.33 -40.52
C ASN A 53 8.69 19.41 -41.76
N LEU A 54 9.82 18.87 -42.17
CA LEU A 54 9.86 17.49 -42.67
C LEU A 54 10.38 16.65 -41.51
N GLU A 55 9.46 15.94 -40.87
CA GLU A 55 9.77 14.93 -39.86
C GLU A 55 9.54 13.55 -40.48
N ASP A 56 10.15 13.25 -41.63
CA ASP A 56 9.86 11.98 -42.29
C ASP A 56 10.34 10.80 -41.43
N HIS A 57 9.45 9.83 -41.25
CA HIS A 57 9.79 8.56 -40.66
C HIS A 57 10.10 7.55 -41.75
N ILE A 58 11.36 7.14 -41.84
CA ILE A 58 11.86 6.20 -42.84
C ILE A 58 11.94 4.81 -42.20
N GLU A 59 11.16 3.87 -42.71
CA GLU A 59 11.16 2.48 -42.26
C GLU A 59 11.72 1.53 -43.33
N PHE A 60 12.68 0.68 -42.94
CA PHE A 60 13.22 -0.36 -43.83
C PHE A 60 12.51 -1.70 -43.60
N THR A 61 11.47 -1.95 -44.39
CA THR A 61 10.50 -3.06 -44.19
C THR A 61 11.00 -4.41 -44.73
N SER A 62 11.97 -4.41 -45.64
CA SER A 62 12.63 -5.62 -46.14
C SER A 62 14.10 -5.35 -46.48
N ALA A 63 14.85 -6.35 -46.93
CA ALA A 63 16.27 -6.18 -47.28
C ALA A 63 16.51 -5.21 -48.46
N THR A 64 15.48 -4.85 -49.23
CA THR A 64 15.59 -4.00 -50.42
C THR A 64 14.47 -2.97 -50.56
N ALA A 65 13.49 -2.94 -49.65
CA ALA A 65 12.34 -2.03 -49.72
C ALA A 65 12.02 -1.43 -48.36
N GLY A 66 11.35 -0.28 -48.39
CA GLY A 66 10.92 0.47 -47.22
C GLY A 66 9.80 1.45 -47.56
N ARG A 67 9.48 2.32 -46.62
CA ARG A 67 8.47 3.37 -46.79
C ARG A 67 8.86 4.62 -46.00
N THR A 68 8.49 5.79 -46.50
CA THR A 68 8.47 7.04 -45.73
C THR A 68 7.05 7.31 -45.23
N ILE A 69 6.95 7.95 -44.08
CA ILE A 69 5.70 8.38 -43.47
C ILE A 69 5.85 9.85 -43.09
N ASP A 70 5.07 10.73 -43.71
CA ASP A 70 4.98 12.13 -43.30
C ASP A 70 4.09 12.24 -42.05
N PRO A 71 4.58 12.68 -40.90
CA PRO A 71 3.80 12.73 -39.66
C PRO A 71 2.75 13.85 -39.66
N VAL A 72 2.81 14.80 -40.61
CA VAL A 72 1.90 15.95 -40.68
C VAL A 72 0.58 15.55 -41.36
N ASP A 73 0.63 14.75 -42.41
CA ASP A 73 -0.56 14.31 -43.15
C ASP A 73 -0.74 12.79 -43.28
N SER A 74 0.23 12.01 -42.77
CA SER A 74 0.24 10.54 -42.79
C SER A 74 0.31 9.95 -44.20
N ASP A 75 0.78 10.70 -45.19
CA ASP A 75 1.07 10.16 -46.50
C ASP A 75 2.20 9.12 -46.41
N ILE A 76 1.99 7.97 -47.06
CA ILE A 76 2.93 6.85 -47.10
C ILE A 76 3.44 6.69 -48.52
N ASP A 77 4.74 6.84 -48.70
CA ASP A 77 5.44 6.63 -49.97
C ASP A 77 6.37 5.41 -49.86
N ASP A 78 6.06 4.35 -50.60
CA ASP A 78 6.91 3.16 -50.67
C ASP A 78 8.15 3.41 -51.56
N PHE A 79 9.28 2.81 -51.19
CA PHE A 79 10.53 2.87 -51.97
C PHE A 79 11.27 1.52 -52.01
N ASP A 80 12.06 1.32 -53.06
CA ASP A 80 13.20 0.39 -53.03
C ASP A 80 14.44 1.13 -52.49
N TYR A 81 15.39 0.44 -51.87
CA TYR A 81 16.59 1.11 -51.37
C TYR A 81 17.88 0.33 -51.52
N THR A 82 18.99 1.06 -51.46
CA THR A 82 20.33 0.50 -51.21
C THR A 82 20.96 1.18 -50.00
N TYR A 83 21.71 0.42 -49.21
CA TYR A 83 22.46 0.92 -48.07
C TYR A 83 23.91 0.45 -48.16
N THR A 84 24.86 1.39 -48.09
CA THR A 84 26.29 1.11 -48.20
C THR A 84 27.08 1.87 -47.15
N PRO A 85 27.70 1.21 -46.16
CA PRO A 85 28.71 1.83 -45.31
C PRO A 85 29.90 2.32 -46.16
N THR A 86 30.20 3.62 -46.10
CA THR A 86 31.22 4.28 -46.95
C THR A 86 32.49 4.67 -46.19
N GLY A 87 32.44 4.69 -44.86
CA GLY A 87 33.56 5.10 -44.01
C GLY A 87 33.51 4.51 -42.59
N ALA A 88 34.37 5.02 -41.71
CA ALA A 88 34.46 4.55 -40.32
C ALA A 88 33.22 4.89 -39.49
N ASN A 89 32.52 5.97 -39.84
CA ASN A 89 31.29 6.47 -39.21
C ASN A 89 30.29 7.02 -40.25
N THR A 90 30.42 6.67 -41.53
CA THR A 90 29.55 7.20 -42.59
C THR A 90 28.94 6.08 -43.42
N ALA A 91 27.70 6.28 -43.87
CA ALA A 91 27.01 5.40 -44.81
C ALA A 91 26.18 6.20 -45.82
N GLU A 92 25.91 5.60 -46.96
CA GLU A 92 24.99 6.13 -47.97
C GLU A 92 23.73 5.28 -48.01
N VAL A 93 22.57 5.95 -48.03
CA VAL A 93 21.26 5.35 -48.32
C VAL A 93 20.72 6.00 -49.59
N ILE A 94 20.23 5.20 -50.53
CA ILE A 94 19.49 5.70 -51.69
C ILE A 94 18.08 5.16 -51.61
N LEU A 95 17.09 6.05 -51.52
CA LEU A 95 15.66 5.72 -51.52
C LEU A 95 15.09 5.96 -52.91
N GLN A 96 14.68 4.90 -53.61
CA GLN A 96 14.17 4.95 -54.97
C GLN A 96 12.64 4.84 -54.97
N PHE A 97 11.95 5.97 -55.13
CA PHE A 97 10.48 6.03 -55.18
C PHE A 97 9.92 5.73 -56.58
N LYS A 98 10.56 6.27 -57.63
CA LYS A 98 10.22 6.05 -59.05
C LYS A 98 11.49 6.05 -59.89
N PRO A 99 11.52 5.49 -61.11
CA PRO A 99 12.73 5.47 -61.94
C PRO A 99 13.40 6.84 -62.17
N ASP A 100 12.65 7.93 -62.07
CA ASP A 100 13.13 9.31 -62.21
C ASP A 100 12.99 10.18 -60.94
N LYS A 101 12.59 9.59 -59.80
CA LYS A 101 12.49 10.26 -58.48
C LYS A 101 13.17 9.42 -57.39
N TRP A 102 14.19 9.96 -56.73
CA TRP A 102 14.92 9.30 -55.64
C TRP A 102 15.61 10.30 -54.72
N ASP A 103 15.95 9.83 -53.54
CA ASP A 103 16.67 10.59 -52.52
C ASP A 103 18.00 9.91 -52.17
N GLU A 104 19.05 10.72 -52.01
CA GLU A 104 20.36 10.25 -51.60
C GLU A 104 20.72 10.85 -50.23
N TYR A 105 20.80 9.99 -49.21
CA TYR A 105 21.26 10.37 -47.87
C TYR A 105 22.73 9.98 -47.69
N THR A 106 23.53 10.94 -47.25
CA THR A 106 24.84 10.69 -46.63
C THR A 106 24.69 10.81 -45.12
N LEU A 107 24.76 9.68 -44.42
CA LEU A 107 24.62 9.61 -42.97
C LEU A 107 25.99 9.66 -42.29
N THR A 108 26.12 10.44 -41.23
CA THR A 108 27.28 10.48 -40.33
C THR A 108 26.83 10.10 -38.92
N PHE A 109 27.35 8.99 -38.41
CA PHE A 109 26.99 8.44 -37.09
C PHE A 109 27.85 9.11 -36.01
N ASP A 110 27.26 10.10 -35.34
CA ASP A 110 27.93 10.98 -34.39
C ASP A 110 27.78 10.53 -32.91
N GLY A 111 26.95 9.51 -32.65
CA GLY A 111 26.74 8.94 -31.31
C GLY A 111 25.89 7.67 -31.31
N ALA A 112 25.67 7.08 -30.12
CA ALA A 112 24.84 5.89 -29.94
C ALA A 112 23.37 6.18 -30.28
N GLY A 113 22.85 5.58 -31.37
CA GLY A 113 21.43 5.67 -31.73
C GLY A 113 21.05 6.88 -32.59
N GLY A 114 21.99 7.49 -33.33
CA GLY A 114 21.68 8.59 -34.24
C GLY A 114 22.90 9.29 -34.82
N GLY A 115 22.68 10.39 -35.51
CA GLY A 115 23.72 11.18 -36.15
C GLY A 115 23.18 12.32 -37.01
N THR A 116 24.01 12.82 -37.93
CA THR A 116 23.65 13.87 -38.89
C THR A 116 23.49 13.31 -40.30
N PHE A 117 22.74 13.98 -41.16
CA PHE A 117 22.61 13.63 -42.57
C PHE A 117 22.79 14.82 -43.51
N VAL A 118 23.17 14.50 -44.75
CA VAL A 118 23.03 15.36 -45.93
C VAL A 118 22.12 14.65 -46.92
N LEU A 119 20.99 15.27 -47.26
CA LEU A 119 19.99 14.78 -48.20
C LEU A 119 20.19 15.48 -49.56
N ARG A 120 20.07 14.73 -50.64
CA ARG A 120 19.94 15.26 -52.01
C ARG A 120 18.71 14.64 -52.66
N GLU A 121 17.67 15.45 -52.85
CA GLU A 121 16.42 15.03 -53.50
C GLU A 121 16.51 15.18 -55.03
N PHE A 122 16.08 14.16 -55.77
CA PHE A 122 16.00 14.17 -57.23
C PHE A 122 14.58 13.89 -57.70
N ASP A 123 14.08 14.71 -58.63
CA ASP A 123 12.83 14.47 -59.36
C ASP A 123 13.00 14.81 -60.84
N LYS A 124 12.45 13.97 -61.71
CA LYS A 124 12.62 14.00 -63.17
C LYS A 124 14.10 13.98 -63.58
N ASN A 125 14.91 13.16 -62.90
CA ASN A 125 16.36 13.02 -63.11
C ASN A 125 17.17 14.33 -62.91
N ALA A 126 16.67 15.26 -62.09
CA ALA A 126 17.36 16.51 -61.77
C ALA A 126 17.34 16.75 -60.27
N LEU A 127 18.50 17.14 -59.71
CA LEU A 127 18.62 17.58 -58.32
C LEU A 127 17.65 18.74 -58.06
N LYS A 128 16.79 18.58 -57.05
CA LYS A 128 15.80 19.58 -56.63
C LYS A 128 16.32 20.40 -55.47
N ASP A 129 16.75 19.71 -54.42
CA ASP A 129 17.20 20.35 -53.20
C ASP A 129 18.39 19.62 -52.57
N THR A 130 19.01 20.27 -51.60
CA THR A 130 20.06 19.68 -50.77
C THR A 130 19.92 20.20 -49.35
N ASP A 131 19.59 19.28 -48.46
CA ASP A 131 19.22 19.58 -47.09
C ASP A 131 20.18 18.90 -46.12
N THR A 132 20.21 19.42 -44.90
CA THR A 132 21.02 18.88 -43.82
C THR A 132 20.20 18.82 -42.55
N GLY A 133 20.43 17.80 -41.75
CA GLY A 133 19.69 17.63 -40.51
C GLY A 133 20.27 16.57 -39.61
N ASP A 134 19.50 16.26 -38.58
CA ASP A 134 19.79 15.20 -37.63
C ASP A 134 18.88 14.00 -37.89
N PHE A 135 19.38 12.80 -37.64
CA PHE A 135 18.57 11.59 -37.62
C PHE A 135 18.74 10.84 -36.31
N THR A 136 17.67 10.20 -35.86
CA THR A 136 17.70 9.25 -34.75
C THR A 136 17.53 7.83 -35.31
N GLU A 137 18.46 6.94 -34.96
CA GLU A 137 18.35 5.51 -35.24
C GLU A 137 17.47 4.85 -34.18
N ASN A 138 16.24 4.53 -34.58
CA ASN A 138 15.37 3.69 -33.78
C ASN A 138 15.71 2.24 -34.11
N SER A 139 16.30 1.53 -33.15
CA SER A 139 16.46 0.09 -33.25
C SER A 139 15.07 -0.55 -33.30
N GLY A 140 14.63 -1.05 -34.45
CA GLY A 140 13.35 -1.78 -34.59
C GLY A 140 13.39 -3.19 -33.96
N ALA A 141 14.08 -3.32 -32.82
CA ALA A 141 14.08 -4.46 -31.92
C ALA A 141 14.07 -4.00 -30.44
N GLY A 142 13.43 -2.85 -30.14
CA GLY A 142 13.06 -2.46 -28.79
C GLY A 142 11.85 -3.29 -28.35
N GLY A 143 12.11 -4.33 -27.54
CA GLY A 143 11.15 -5.39 -27.24
C GLY A 143 9.88 -4.89 -26.56
N LEU A 144 8.75 -5.29 -27.16
CA LEU A 144 7.43 -5.37 -26.54
C LEU A 144 7.48 -5.34 -25.00
N PRO A 145 6.88 -4.34 -24.33
CA PRO A 145 6.96 -4.24 -22.88
C PRO A 145 6.40 -5.53 -22.26
N ALA A 146 7.17 -6.17 -21.37
CA ALA A 146 6.72 -7.38 -20.68
C ALA A 146 5.51 -7.12 -19.76
N SER A 147 5.32 -5.85 -19.37
CA SER A 147 4.15 -5.35 -18.65
C SER A 147 3.90 -3.88 -18.99
N LEU A 148 2.66 -3.43 -18.87
CA LEU A 148 2.32 -2.01 -18.98
C LEU A 148 2.43 -1.26 -17.64
N ASN A 149 2.98 -1.85 -16.58
CA ASN A 149 3.06 -1.19 -15.28
C ASN A 149 3.93 0.08 -15.36
N GLY A 150 3.37 1.23 -14.96
CA GLY A 150 4.06 2.52 -14.99
C GLY A 150 4.18 3.12 -16.38
N VAL A 151 3.30 2.72 -17.31
CA VAL A 151 3.33 3.15 -18.72
C VAL A 151 2.12 4.05 -19.02
N THR A 152 2.31 5.09 -19.83
CA THR A 152 1.23 5.86 -20.46
C THR A 152 1.19 5.49 -21.94
N ILE A 153 -0.01 5.22 -22.46
CA ILE A 153 -0.26 5.04 -23.89
C ILE A 153 -1.21 6.13 -24.36
N GLU A 154 -0.82 6.91 -25.37
CA GLU A 154 -1.74 7.83 -26.05
C GLU A 154 -2.13 7.23 -27.40
N THR A 155 -3.42 7.16 -27.68
CA THR A 155 -3.95 6.54 -28.91
C THR A 155 -4.54 7.58 -29.85
N PHE A 156 -4.24 7.45 -31.14
CA PHE A 156 -4.64 8.38 -32.20
C PHE A 156 -5.44 7.60 -33.25
N GLU A 157 -6.72 7.91 -33.38
CA GLU A 157 -7.62 7.21 -34.31
C GLU A 157 -7.33 7.59 -35.78
N ALA A 158 -7.35 6.60 -36.68
CA ALA A 158 -6.95 6.79 -38.07
C ALA A 158 -7.96 7.57 -38.94
N VAL A 159 -9.22 7.72 -38.51
CA VAL A 159 -10.32 8.21 -39.38
C VAL A 159 -10.94 9.52 -38.89
N GLU A 160 -10.69 9.91 -37.64
CA GLU A 160 -11.27 11.13 -37.04
C GLU A 160 -10.19 11.96 -36.33
N ILE A 161 -10.24 13.29 -36.51
CA ILE A 161 -9.41 14.23 -35.74
C ILE A 161 -10.08 14.40 -34.37
N GLU A 162 -10.02 13.35 -33.54
CA GLU A 162 -10.39 13.41 -32.12
C GLU A 162 -9.15 13.72 -31.28
N THR A 163 -9.37 14.24 -30.06
CA THR A 163 -8.29 14.33 -29.07
C THR A 163 -7.83 12.91 -28.72
N PRO A 164 -6.52 12.64 -28.68
CA PRO A 164 -6.02 11.29 -28.39
C PRO A 164 -6.54 10.79 -27.03
N GLU A 165 -6.96 9.51 -26.97
CA GLU A 165 -7.32 8.89 -25.69
C GLU A 165 -6.01 8.55 -24.95
N ARG A 166 -5.85 9.08 -23.74
CA ARG A 166 -4.68 8.79 -22.88
C ARG A 166 -5.02 7.69 -21.88
N LEU A 167 -4.26 6.61 -21.91
CA LEU A 167 -4.36 5.46 -21.01
C LEU A 167 -3.14 5.43 -20.08
N ASP A 168 -3.35 5.65 -18.78
CA ASP A 168 -2.30 5.54 -17.78
C ASP A 168 -2.40 4.19 -17.05
N PHE A 169 -1.37 3.36 -17.16
CA PHE A 169 -1.27 2.07 -16.47
C PHE A 169 -0.46 2.25 -15.18
N LEU A 170 -1.18 2.28 -14.06
CA LEU A 170 -0.65 2.68 -12.75
C LEU A 170 0.04 1.53 -12.00
N THR A 171 -0.49 0.31 -12.14
CA THR A 171 0.06 -0.90 -11.53
C THR A 171 0.05 -2.04 -12.55
N GLY A 172 0.52 -3.24 -12.18
CA GLY A 172 0.42 -4.43 -13.05
C GLY A 172 -1.01 -4.88 -13.41
N THR A 173 -2.04 -4.31 -12.78
CA THR A 173 -3.45 -4.67 -13.05
C THR A 173 -4.42 -3.48 -13.06
N ARG A 174 -3.97 -2.25 -12.75
CA ARG A 174 -4.85 -1.07 -12.67
C ARG A 174 -4.35 0.04 -13.57
N GLY A 175 -5.30 0.77 -14.15
CA GLY A 175 -5.03 1.98 -14.90
C GLY A 175 -6.24 2.90 -14.97
N ARG A 176 -6.14 3.95 -15.78
CA ARG A 176 -7.21 4.93 -16.03
C ARG A 176 -7.16 5.45 -17.45
N GLU A 177 -8.32 5.76 -17.98
CA GLU A 177 -8.53 6.52 -19.20
C GLU A 177 -8.70 8.00 -18.80
N VAL A 178 -7.95 8.89 -19.44
CA VAL A 178 -7.93 10.32 -19.15
C VAL A 178 -8.42 11.08 -20.38
N GLU A 179 -9.56 11.75 -20.20
CA GLU A 179 -10.13 12.68 -21.17
C GLU A 179 -10.15 14.10 -20.58
N PRO A 180 -10.20 15.17 -21.39
CA PRO A 180 -10.36 16.53 -20.88
C PRO A 180 -11.59 16.71 -19.99
N GLY A 181 -11.38 16.69 -18.67
CA GLY A 181 -12.42 16.87 -17.65
C GLY A 181 -13.08 15.59 -17.15
N ASP A 182 -12.69 14.41 -17.64
CA ASP A 182 -13.15 13.11 -17.14
C ASP A 182 -11.99 12.13 -16.96
N VAL A 183 -12.09 11.28 -15.93
CA VAL A 183 -11.08 10.26 -15.65
C VAL A 183 -11.79 8.98 -15.24
N ASP A 184 -11.68 7.97 -16.09
CA ASP A 184 -12.42 6.73 -16.01
C ASP A 184 -11.47 5.57 -15.61
N PRO A 185 -11.63 4.99 -14.41
CA PRO A 185 -10.71 3.96 -13.96
C PRO A 185 -11.00 2.57 -14.54
N PHE A 186 -9.95 1.78 -14.76
CA PHE A 186 -10.06 0.40 -15.20
C PHE A 186 -9.14 -0.58 -14.46
N VAL A 187 -9.53 -1.85 -14.44
CA VAL A 187 -8.64 -2.98 -14.15
C VAL A 187 -8.29 -3.61 -15.49
N TYR A 188 -7.04 -4.02 -15.70
CA TYR A 188 -6.61 -4.61 -16.96
C TYR A 188 -5.90 -5.95 -16.80
N THR A 189 -5.92 -6.71 -17.89
CA THR A 189 -4.96 -7.78 -18.15
C THR A 189 -4.16 -7.43 -19.38
N TYR A 190 -2.88 -7.79 -19.40
CA TYR A 190 -1.99 -7.61 -20.54
C TYR A 190 -1.30 -8.93 -20.86
N GLN A 191 -1.28 -9.30 -22.14
CA GLN A 191 -0.65 -10.52 -22.61
C GLN A 191 0.14 -10.26 -23.88
N VAL A 192 1.43 -10.60 -23.86
CA VAL A 192 2.26 -10.72 -25.05
C VAL A 192 1.74 -11.87 -25.92
N THR A 193 1.33 -11.57 -27.15
CA THR A 193 0.75 -12.54 -28.09
C THR A 193 1.69 -12.92 -29.24
N GLY A 194 2.74 -12.12 -29.49
CA GLY A 194 3.73 -12.32 -30.54
C GLY A 194 5.07 -11.66 -30.20
N ALA A 195 5.96 -11.56 -31.19
CA ALA A 195 7.27 -10.91 -31.00
C ALA A 195 7.14 -9.38 -30.83
N ASP A 196 6.14 -8.82 -31.51
CA ASP A 196 5.80 -7.40 -31.63
C ASP A 196 4.32 -7.13 -31.32
N THR A 197 3.54 -8.16 -30.95
CA THR A 197 2.11 -8.01 -30.65
C THR A 197 1.77 -8.34 -29.20
N ALA A 198 0.83 -7.60 -28.65
CA ALA A 198 0.21 -7.88 -27.35
C ALA A 198 -1.28 -7.54 -27.37
N SER A 199 -2.03 -8.13 -26.44
CA SER A 199 -3.43 -7.78 -26.21
C SER A 199 -3.62 -7.28 -24.78
N ALA A 200 -4.47 -6.26 -24.62
CA ALA A 200 -4.92 -5.77 -23.32
C ALA A 200 -6.45 -5.79 -23.24
N VAL A 201 -6.99 -6.11 -22.06
CA VAL A 201 -8.43 -6.03 -21.78
C VAL A 201 -8.65 -5.06 -20.64
N LEU A 202 -9.20 -3.88 -20.93
CA LEU A 202 -9.46 -2.81 -19.97
C LEU A 202 -10.91 -2.90 -19.49
N THR A 203 -11.10 -3.31 -18.23
CA THR A 203 -12.42 -3.47 -17.61
C THR A 203 -12.76 -2.25 -16.75
N PHE A 204 -13.59 -1.36 -17.29
CA PHE A 204 -14.16 -0.21 -16.58
C PHE A 204 -15.28 -0.61 -15.62
N LYS A 205 -16.07 -1.62 -16.00
CA LYS A 205 -17.14 -2.14 -15.16
C LYS A 205 -17.34 -3.64 -15.40
N THR A 206 -17.04 -4.45 -14.40
CA THR A 206 -17.09 -5.92 -14.48
C THR A 206 -18.40 -6.42 -15.09
N ASN A 207 -18.29 -7.23 -16.15
CA ASN A 207 -19.41 -7.79 -16.93
C ASN A 207 -20.33 -6.78 -17.62
N ILE A 208 -19.97 -5.49 -17.67
CA ILE A 208 -20.81 -4.43 -18.22
C ILE A 208 -20.06 -3.62 -19.29
N LYS A 209 -18.98 -2.90 -18.95
CA LYS A 209 -18.22 -2.04 -19.88
C LYS A 209 -16.76 -2.48 -19.88
N TRP A 210 -16.22 -2.82 -21.04
CA TRP A 210 -14.79 -3.13 -21.22
C TRP A 210 -14.36 -2.88 -22.66
N ASP A 211 -13.07 -2.58 -22.82
CA ASP A 211 -12.42 -2.39 -24.11
C ASP A 211 -11.32 -3.46 -24.28
N GLU A 212 -11.18 -4.00 -25.48
CA GLU A 212 -10.12 -4.93 -25.87
C GLU A 212 -9.20 -4.22 -26.86
N TYR A 213 -7.90 -4.19 -26.57
CA TYR A 213 -6.88 -3.66 -27.46
C TYR A 213 -6.00 -4.80 -27.97
N ASP A 214 -5.76 -4.84 -29.27
CA ASP A 214 -4.68 -5.60 -29.89
C ASP A 214 -3.64 -4.58 -30.38
N PHE A 215 -2.46 -4.60 -29.77
CA PHE A 215 -1.34 -3.73 -30.08
C PHE A 215 -0.35 -4.45 -31.01
N THR A 216 0.16 -3.73 -32.00
CA THR A 216 1.33 -4.10 -32.80
C THR A 216 2.36 -3.00 -32.62
N PHE A 217 3.43 -3.30 -31.89
CA PHE A 217 4.50 -2.36 -31.58
C PHE A 217 5.43 -2.26 -32.79
N LEU A 218 5.59 -1.05 -33.30
CA LEU A 218 6.52 -0.75 -34.39
C LEU A 218 7.89 -0.35 -33.83
N THR A 219 7.88 0.33 -32.68
CA THR A 219 9.06 0.68 -31.89
C THR A 219 8.81 0.41 -30.40
N ASP A 220 9.76 0.75 -29.53
CA ASP A 220 9.58 0.73 -28.07
C ASP A 220 8.60 1.82 -27.56
N THR A 221 8.41 2.86 -28.36
CA THR A 221 7.67 4.07 -28.00
C THR A 221 6.45 4.31 -28.89
N SER A 222 6.19 3.47 -29.90
CA SER A 222 5.07 3.63 -30.81
C SER A 222 4.60 2.34 -31.49
N GLY A 223 3.37 2.35 -31.99
CA GLY A 223 2.82 1.25 -32.77
C GLY A 223 1.44 1.53 -33.33
N THR A 224 0.74 0.46 -33.70
CA THR A 224 -0.66 0.49 -34.15
C THR A 224 -1.55 -0.34 -33.26
N TYR A 225 -2.82 0.03 -33.14
CA TYR A 225 -3.78 -0.70 -32.33
C TYR A 225 -5.10 -0.98 -33.06
N VAL A 226 -5.77 -2.04 -32.62
CA VAL A 226 -7.19 -2.30 -32.89
C VAL A 226 -7.91 -2.33 -31.55
N GLN A 227 -8.84 -1.40 -31.32
CA GLN A 227 -9.68 -1.34 -30.14
C GLN A 227 -11.07 -1.89 -30.45
N ARG A 228 -11.63 -2.69 -29.55
CA ARG A 228 -12.99 -3.22 -29.60
C ARG A 228 -13.71 -2.88 -28.29
N ARG A 229 -14.69 -1.99 -28.35
CA ARG A 229 -15.43 -1.48 -27.17
C ARG A 229 -16.73 -2.25 -26.95
N PHE A 230 -16.97 -2.72 -25.73
CA PHE A 230 -18.15 -3.50 -25.38
C PHE A 230 -18.97 -2.84 -24.25
N ASP A 231 -20.30 -2.82 -24.42
CA ASP A 231 -21.25 -2.49 -23.35
C ASP A 231 -22.37 -3.54 -23.29
N LYS A 232 -22.62 -4.08 -22.09
CA LYS A 232 -23.57 -5.16 -21.79
C LYS A 232 -23.40 -6.37 -22.71
N ARG A 233 -22.13 -6.73 -22.99
CA ARG A 233 -21.74 -7.85 -23.87
C ARG A 233 -22.12 -7.67 -25.34
N VAL A 234 -22.30 -6.42 -25.78
CA VAL A 234 -22.52 -6.07 -27.17
C VAL A 234 -21.33 -5.24 -27.64
N LEU A 235 -20.70 -5.65 -28.74
CA LEU A 235 -19.71 -4.84 -29.43
C LEU A 235 -20.38 -3.53 -29.87
N LYS A 236 -19.87 -2.41 -29.37
CA LYS A 236 -20.38 -1.07 -29.66
C LYS A 236 -19.60 -0.41 -30.77
N ASP A 237 -18.30 -0.63 -30.78
CA ASP A 237 -17.40 0.08 -31.67
C ASP A 237 -16.13 -0.73 -31.95
N THR A 238 -15.49 -0.45 -33.08
CA THR A 238 -14.17 -0.96 -33.42
C THR A 238 -13.35 0.17 -34.06
N LYS A 239 -12.31 0.59 -33.37
CA LYS A 239 -11.41 1.67 -33.77
C LYS A 239 -10.04 1.10 -34.14
N THR A 240 -9.35 1.76 -35.04
CA THR A 240 -7.96 1.45 -35.42
C THR A 240 -7.16 2.72 -35.48
N GLY A 241 -5.89 2.66 -35.13
CA GLY A 241 -5.07 3.86 -35.08
C GLY A 241 -3.62 3.58 -34.74
N THR A 242 -2.88 4.64 -34.45
CA THR A 242 -1.51 4.60 -33.93
C THR A 242 -1.50 4.88 -32.44
N PHE A 243 -0.42 4.52 -31.76
CA PHE A 243 -0.23 4.88 -30.36
C PHE A 243 1.22 5.27 -30.09
N THR A 244 1.42 6.06 -29.04
CA THR A 244 2.73 6.33 -28.43
C THR A 244 2.79 5.75 -27.02
N VAL A 245 4.00 5.52 -26.52
CA VAL A 245 4.29 4.94 -25.21
C VAL A 245 5.28 5.83 -24.48
N ALA A 246 5.00 6.16 -23.23
CA ALA A 246 5.88 6.92 -22.35
C ALA A 246 5.88 6.33 -20.93
N GLU A 247 6.88 6.68 -20.12
CA GLU A 247 6.82 6.44 -18.68
C GLU A 247 5.70 7.28 -18.07
N ASN A 248 4.86 6.65 -17.25
CA ASN A 248 3.80 7.36 -16.55
C ASN A 248 4.35 8.03 -15.28
N THR A 249 4.42 9.36 -15.30
CA THR A 249 4.86 10.17 -14.16
C THR A 249 3.72 10.61 -13.23
N ASP A 250 2.45 10.37 -13.61
CA ASP A 250 1.28 10.81 -12.85
C ASP A 250 0.76 9.68 -11.94
N ILE A 251 1.01 9.78 -10.63
CA ILE A 251 0.59 8.77 -9.64
C ILE A 251 -0.72 9.16 -8.93
N LEU A 252 -1.14 10.42 -9.03
CA LEU A 252 -2.36 10.91 -8.39
C LEU A 252 -3.63 10.51 -9.15
N ASP A 253 -4.19 9.37 -8.75
CA ASP A 253 -5.47 8.86 -9.23
C ASP A 253 -6.68 9.59 -8.59
N PRO A 254 -7.71 10.05 -9.35
CA PRO A 254 -9.00 10.42 -8.76
C PRO A 254 -9.70 9.27 -8.00
N ILE A 255 -9.37 7.98 -8.26
CA ILE A 255 -9.77 6.84 -7.42
C ILE A 255 -9.08 6.86 -6.05
N ALA A 256 -7.89 7.46 -5.92
CA ALA A 256 -7.25 7.59 -4.63
C ALA A 256 -8.05 8.49 -3.68
N SER A 257 -9.01 9.27 -4.18
CA SER A 257 -9.94 9.99 -3.30
C SER A 257 -10.67 9.03 -2.36
N GLY A 258 -10.76 9.40 -1.09
CA GLY A 258 -11.28 8.49 -0.09
C GLY A 258 -10.88 8.85 1.32
N ILE A 259 -11.15 7.91 2.22
CA ILE A 259 -10.67 7.98 3.60
C ILE A 259 -9.61 6.91 3.74
N TYR A 260 -8.49 7.26 4.33
CA TYR A 260 -7.41 6.38 4.73
C TYR A 260 -7.35 6.35 6.25
N ASP A 261 -7.19 5.18 6.84
CA ASP A 261 -6.97 5.02 8.27
C ASP A 261 -5.74 4.15 8.50
N GLY A 262 -4.95 4.54 9.47
CA GLY A 262 -3.68 3.90 9.75
C GLY A 262 -3.22 4.11 11.17
N VAL A 263 -1.97 3.76 11.39
CA VAL A 263 -1.26 3.98 12.64
C VAL A 263 0.03 4.75 12.40
N LEU A 264 0.57 5.25 13.51
CA LEU A 264 1.93 5.73 13.61
C LEU A 264 2.68 4.75 14.51
N GLU A 265 3.74 4.16 13.99
CA GLU A 265 4.60 3.19 14.67
C GLU A 265 5.96 3.86 14.92
N ILE A 266 6.60 3.60 16.06
CA ILE A 266 7.97 4.09 16.28
C ILE A 266 8.92 3.25 15.45
N GLU A 267 9.81 3.92 14.70
CA GLU A 267 10.96 3.24 14.10
C GLU A 267 12.03 3.07 15.20
N ASP A 268 12.10 1.88 15.81
CA ASP A 268 13.12 1.63 16.83
C ASP A 268 14.44 1.15 16.19
N MET A 269 15.52 1.91 16.37
CA MET A 269 16.84 1.59 15.80
C MET A 269 17.51 0.35 16.43
N SER A 270 16.83 -0.33 17.35
CA SER A 270 17.38 -1.44 18.13
C SER A 270 17.00 -2.83 17.59
N GLY A 271 16.07 -2.91 16.63
CA GLY A 271 15.61 -4.19 16.07
C GLY A 271 14.83 -5.06 17.07
N MET A 272 14.28 -4.45 18.14
CA MET A 272 13.33 -5.08 19.05
C MET A 272 11.92 -4.55 18.77
N ASP A 273 11.10 -5.46 18.25
CA ASP A 273 9.63 -5.50 18.13
C ASP A 273 8.90 -4.25 17.57
N ASP A 274 8.52 -4.33 16.28
CA ASP A 274 7.73 -3.38 15.47
C ASP A 274 6.27 -3.10 15.98
N ASP A 275 5.97 -3.28 17.27
CA ASP A 275 4.58 -3.26 17.79
C ASP A 275 4.26 -2.09 18.75
N ASP A 276 5.14 -1.09 18.85
CA ASP A 276 4.89 0.13 19.60
C ASP A 276 4.02 1.13 18.79
N PHE A 277 2.71 0.91 18.84
CA PHE A 277 1.71 1.80 18.25
C PHE A 277 1.57 3.09 19.07
N ASN A 278 2.00 4.21 18.50
CA ASN A 278 2.06 5.49 19.21
C ASN A 278 1.01 6.51 18.75
N GLY A 279 0.35 6.23 17.62
CA GLY A 279 -0.67 7.12 17.09
C GLY A 279 -1.64 6.44 16.14
N ARG A 280 -2.76 7.11 15.90
CA ARG A 280 -3.69 6.76 14.83
C ARG A 280 -3.58 7.81 13.74
N LEU A 281 -3.52 7.40 12.48
CA LEU A 281 -3.66 8.28 11.32
C LEU A 281 -5.07 8.21 10.76
N ARG A 282 -5.57 9.36 10.30
CA ARG A 282 -6.70 9.43 9.37
C ARG A 282 -6.45 10.48 8.32
N VAL A 283 -6.55 10.12 7.05
CA VAL A 283 -6.47 11.05 5.91
C VAL A 283 -7.79 11.03 5.16
N LYS A 284 -8.31 12.20 4.80
CA LYS A 284 -9.42 12.34 3.86
C LYS A 284 -8.88 13.01 2.60
N LEU A 285 -8.66 12.23 1.56
CA LEU A 285 -8.15 12.66 0.26
C LEU A 285 -9.32 12.99 -0.68
N ARG A 286 -9.22 14.09 -1.41
CA ARG A 286 -10.16 14.51 -2.45
C ARG A 286 -9.63 14.14 -3.82
N LYS A 287 -10.50 14.16 -4.83
CA LYS A 287 -10.16 13.84 -6.22
C LYS A 287 -9.07 14.73 -6.81
N ASN A 288 -8.91 15.95 -6.30
CA ASN A 288 -7.93 16.92 -6.78
C ASN A 288 -6.63 16.93 -5.95
N GLY A 289 -6.26 15.81 -5.32
CA GLY A 289 -5.04 15.69 -4.48
C GLY A 289 -5.11 16.39 -3.12
N ALA A 290 -6.02 17.36 -2.93
CA ALA A 290 -6.19 18.06 -1.66
C ALA A 290 -6.70 17.12 -0.57
N PHE A 291 -6.12 17.22 0.63
CA PHE A 291 -6.49 16.38 1.76
C PHE A 291 -6.63 17.15 3.08
N SER A 292 -7.30 16.51 4.03
CA SER A 292 -7.23 16.85 5.45
C SER A 292 -6.83 15.60 6.22
N ALA A 293 -5.82 15.69 7.08
CA ALA A 293 -5.38 14.58 7.91
C ALA A 293 -5.39 14.93 9.40
N SER A 294 -5.51 13.91 10.23
CA SER A 294 -5.37 13.99 11.67
C SER A 294 -4.56 12.82 12.18
N PHE A 295 -3.64 13.07 13.10
CA PHE A 295 -2.93 12.02 13.82
C PHE A 295 -2.76 12.36 15.30
N ASN A 296 -2.58 11.35 16.14
CA ASN A 296 -2.27 11.54 17.55
C ASN A 296 -0.77 11.36 17.78
N LEU A 297 -0.19 12.27 18.55
CA LEU A 297 1.21 12.22 18.99
C LEU A 297 1.27 12.76 20.42
N ASP A 298 1.92 12.04 21.34
CA ASP A 298 2.00 12.38 22.77
C ASP A 298 0.64 12.71 23.43
N GLY A 299 -0.40 11.96 23.05
CA GLY A 299 -1.76 12.17 23.55
C GLY A 299 -2.48 13.43 23.00
N ARG A 300 -1.87 14.15 22.06
CA ARG A 300 -2.43 15.32 21.38
C ARG A 300 -2.87 14.99 19.96
N GLU A 301 -4.09 15.39 19.60
CA GLU A 301 -4.57 15.33 18.22
C GLU A 301 -3.96 16.49 17.40
N ILE A 302 -3.16 16.16 16.40
CA ILE A 302 -2.60 17.07 15.39
C ILE A 302 -3.47 16.98 14.14
N LYS A 303 -3.77 18.14 13.53
CA LYS A 303 -4.58 18.24 12.31
C LYS A 303 -3.82 19.04 11.27
N ILE A 304 -3.76 18.52 10.06
CA ILE A 304 -3.11 19.16 8.93
C ILE A 304 -4.03 19.19 7.71
N ARG A 305 -3.73 20.10 6.79
CA ARG A 305 -4.34 20.17 5.46
C ARG A 305 -3.20 20.40 4.46
N GLY A 306 -3.35 19.83 3.29
CA GLY A 306 -2.36 19.92 2.23
C GLY A 306 -2.93 19.42 0.91
N ALA A 307 -2.07 19.26 -0.07
CA ALA A 307 -2.33 18.51 -1.27
C ALA A 307 -1.09 17.68 -1.55
N PHE A 308 -1.27 16.44 -1.98
CA PHE A 308 -0.17 15.70 -2.61
C PHE A 308 0.16 16.36 -3.96
N ASP A 309 1.44 16.40 -4.31
CA ASP A 309 1.89 16.79 -5.66
C ASP A 309 1.60 15.68 -6.68
N ASP A 310 1.88 15.96 -7.96
CA ASP A 310 1.70 15.03 -9.09
C ASP A 310 2.40 13.67 -8.89
N GLN A 311 3.50 13.67 -8.14
CA GLN A 311 4.25 12.47 -7.72
C GLN A 311 3.66 11.76 -6.49
N GLY A 312 2.52 12.22 -5.97
CA GLY A 312 1.89 11.63 -4.79
C GLY A 312 2.61 11.96 -3.48
N LYS A 313 3.47 12.97 -3.45
CA LYS A 313 4.26 13.35 -2.27
C LYS A 313 3.69 14.59 -1.57
N TYR A 314 3.83 14.61 -0.25
CA TYR A 314 3.51 15.76 0.58
C TYR A 314 4.56 15.91 1.68
N VAL A 315 5.31 17.00 1.64
CA VAL A 315 6.25 17.35 2.71
C VAL A 315 5.82 18.64 3.37
N ASN A 316 5.84 18.69 4.70
CA ASN A 316 5.56 19.91 5.45
C ASN A 316 6.25 19.91 6.81
N GLN A 317 6.52 21.11 7.34
CA GLN A 317 6.99 21.31 8.70
C GLN A 317 5.96 22.14 9.47
N LEU A 318 5.48 21.61 10.58
CA LEU A 318 4.52 22.26 11.46
C LEU A 318 5.20 22.66 12.77
N THR A 319 5.15 23.94 13.11
CA THR A 319 5.50 24.41 14.46
C THR A 319 4.23 24.60 15.30
N LEU A 320 4.14 23.87 16.40
CA LEU A 320 3.06 23.99 17.38
C LEU A 320 3.24 25.24 18.25
N ARG A 321 2.18 25.63 18.96
CA ARG A 321 2.16 26.85 19.80
C ARG A 321 3.17 26.82 20.96
N ASP A 322 3.55 25.63 21.41
CA ASP A 322 4.55 25.38 22.45
C ASP A 322 5.99 25.37 21.89
N GLY A 323 6.16 25.57 20.58
CA GLY A 323 7.46 25.56 19.90
C GLY A 323 7.88 24.19 19.39
N THR A 324 7.11 23.12 19.67
CA THR A 324 7.40 21.78 19.14
C THR A 324 7.34 21.80 17.62
N VAL A 325 8.39 21.28 16.97
CA VAL A 325 8.47 21.13 15.51
C VAL A 325 8.12 19.70 15.14
N ILE A 326 7.29 19.56 14.11
CA ILE A 326 6.87 18.29 13.53
C ILE A 326 7.16 18.34 12.04
N ASP A 327 8.07 17.49 11.58
CA ASP A 327 8.32 17.24 10.17
C ASP A 327 7.42 16.11 9.67
N ILE A 328 6.86 16.28 8.48
CA ILE A 328 5.89 15.37 7.88
C ILE A 328 6.34 15.09 6.46
N ASP A 329 6.53 13.82 6.12
CA ASP A 329 6.74 13.33 4.75
C ASP A 329 5.73 12.23 4.50
N PHE A 330 4.71 12.49 3.68
CA PHE A 330 3.72 11.49 3.27
C PHE A 330 3.87 11.18 1.79
N THR A 331 3.72 9.91 1.45
CA THR A 331 3.65 9.40 0.09
C THR A 331 2.32 8.67 -0.10
N LEU A 332 1.63 8.96 -1.19
CA LEU A 332 0.46 8.21 -1.63
C LEU A 332 0.93 7.10 -2.57
N GLU A 333 0.82 5.86 -2.11
CA GLU A 333 1.32 4.68 -2.82
C GLU A 333 0.15 3.89 -3.42
N ALA A 334 0.24 3.58 -4.71
CA ALA A 334 -0.67 2.66 -5.39
C ALA A 334 -0.30 1.21 -5.06
N LEU A 335 -1.30 0.40 -4.72
CA LEU A 335 -1.14 -1.03 -4.45
C LEU A 335 -1.85 -1.87 -5.52
N GLU A 336 -1.58 -3.18 -5.56
CA GLU A 336 -2.38 -4.11 -6.37
C GLU A 336 -3.88 -3.98 -6.04
N THR A 337 -4.20 -3.83 -4.75
CA THR A 337 -5.55 -3.55 -4.26
C THR A 337 -5.60 -2.20 -3.54
N GLY A 338 -6.13 -1.18 -4.21
CA GLY A 338 -6.36 0.14 -3.63
C GLY A 338 -5.10 0.98 -3.47
N PHE A 339 -5.08 1.79 -2.42
CA PHE A 339 -4.01 2.76 -2.15
C PHE A 339 -3.67 2.76 -0.67
N LYS A 340 -2.49 3.27 -0.31
CA LYS A 340 -2.14 3.60 1.07
C LYS A 340 -1.41 4.94 1.13
N VAL A 341 -1.44 5.57 2.30
CA VAL A 341 -0.55 6.68 2.64
C VAL A 341 0.56 6.11 3.50
N THR A 342 1.79 6.23 3.03
CA THR A 342 3.02 5.85 3.75
C THR A 342 3.85 7.10 4.07
N GLY A 343 4.94 6.92 4.82
CA GLY A 343 5.93 7.96 5.06
C GLY A 343 6.29 8.09 6.53
N THR A 344 6.64 9.30 6.97
CA THR A 344 7.10 9.57 8.32
C THR A 344 6.50 10.83 8.93
N VAL A 345 6.39 10.81 10.26
CA VAL A 345 6.19 11.98 11.11
C VAL A 345 7.37 12.03 12.08
N THR A 346 8.10 13.14 12.12
CA THR A 346 9.30 13.27 12.97
C THR A 346 9.14 14.44 13.92
N THR A 347 9.44 14.25 15.20
CA THR A 347 9.38 15.32 16.21
C THR A 347 10.35 15.07 17.35
N GLY A 348 11.05 16.12 17.80
CA GLY A 348 12.04 15.98 18.87
C GLY A 348 13.17 14.97 18.57
N GLY A 349 13.40 14.62 17.30
CA GLY A 349 14.34 13.58 16.87
C GLY A 349 13.76 12.16 16.81
N GLN A 350 12.54 11.94 17.31
CA GLN A 350 11.83 10.66 17.18
C GLN A 350 11.15 10.57 15.82
N VAL A 351 11.35 9.45 15.12
CA VAL A 351 10.69 9.14 13.84
C VAL A 351 9.55 8.16 14.10
N PHE A 352 8.39 8.47 13.51
CA PHE A 352 7.25 7.59 13.46
C PHE A 352 6.94 7.24 12.00
N THR A 353 6.91 5.95 11.67
CA THR A 353 6.47 5.49 10.35
C THR A 353 4.95 5.60 10.24
N VAL A 354 4.49 5.84 9.02
CA VAL A 354 3.07 5.96 8.68
C VAL A 354 2.66 4.81 7.80
N ASP A 355 1.59 4.14 8.18
CA ASP A 355 0.96 3.06 7.40
C ASP A 355 -0.57 3.20 7.44
N GLY A 356 -1.14 3.84 6.42
CA GLY A 356 -2.57 4.14 6.33
C GLY A 356 -3.25 3.63 5.08
N ASP A 357 -4.00 2.55 5.19
CA ASP A 357 -4.77 1.95 4.09
C ASP A 357 -5.99 2.78 3.68
N GLN A 358 -6.26 2.80 2.38
CA GLN A 358 -7.53 3.29 1.85
C GLN A 358 -8.69 2.41 2.35
N ARG A 359 -9.76 3.05 2.77
CA ARG A 359 -11.02 2.35 3.08
C ARG A 359 -11.70 1.88 1.80
N THR A 360 -11.56 0.61 1.49
CA THR A 360 -12.17 -0.02 0.30
C THR A 360 -13.50 -0.71 0.59
N PHE A 361 -13.78 -1.09 1.84
CA PHE A 361 -15.00 -1.82 2.19
C PHE A 361 -16.25 -0.95 2.16
N HIS A 362 -17.30 -1.47 1.51
CA HIS A 362 -18.61 -0.85 1.38
C HIS A 362 -19.73 -1.88 1.59
N PRO A 363 -20.71 -1.63 2.48
CA PRO A 363 -21.71 -2.63 2.91
C PRO A 363 -22.46 -3.38 1.82
N LYS A 364 -22.60 -2.77 0.63
CA LYS A 364 -23.35 -3.32 -0.50
C LYS A 364 -22.49 -3.71 -1.71
N ARG A 365 -21.31 -3.10 -1.84
CA ARG A 365 -20.52 -3.15 -3.09
C ARG A 365 -19.23 -3.95 -2.92
N ASN A 366 -18.66 -3.91 -1.73
CA ASN A 366 -17.47 -4.64 -1.34
C ASN A 366 -17.55 -4.89 0.19
N PRO A 367 -18.48 -5.74 0.66
CA PRO A 367 -18.63 -5.96 2.10
C PRO A 367 -17.37 -6.61 2.66
N ALA A 368 -16.96 -6.20 3.88
CA ALA A 368 -15.80 -6.80 4.54
C ALA A 368 -16.01 -8.31 4.75
N PRO A 369 -15.05 -9.17 4.33
CA PRO A 369 -15.21 -10.62 4.41
C PRO A 369 -15.31 -11.12 5.85
N ASN A 370 -14.57 -10.49 6.77
CA ASN A 370 -14.54 -10.85 8.19
C ASN A 370 -15.67 -10.19 9.00
N ALA A 371 -16.73 -9.68 8.35
CA ALA A 371 -17.86 -9.06 9.04
C ALA A 371 -18.60 -10.06 9.92
N GLY A 372 -18.69 -9.76 11.22
CA GLY A 372 -19.19 -10.72 12.20
C GLY A 372 -19.06 -10.23 13.63
N ARG A 373 -19.21 -11.17 14.56
CA ARG A 373 -18.99 -10.95 15.99
C ARG A 373 -17.90 -11.90 16.44
N TYR A 374 -17.03 -11.42 17.31
CA TYR A 374 -15.97 -12.23 17.87
C TYR A 374 -15.87 -11.98 19.37
N THR A 375 -15.41 -13.00 20.08
CA THR A 375 -14.92 -12.91 21.45
C THR A 375 -13.40 -13.06 21.43
N LEU A 376 -12.73 -12.41 22.37
CA LEU A 376 -11.28 -12.39 22.48
C LEU A 376 -10.89 -12.61 23.93
N ILE A 377 -9.89 -13.44 24.17
CA ILE A 377 -9.18 -13.58 25.44
C ILE A 377 -7.78 -13.01 25.27
N LEU A 378 -7.39 -12.16 26.21
CA LEU A 378 -6.01 -11.71 26.38
C LEU A 378 -5.42 -12.57 27.50
N THR A 379 -4.59 -13.53 27.13
CA THR A 379 -4.10 -14.52 28.09
C THR A 379 -3.24 -13.83 29.15
N GLY A 380 -3.45 -14.24 30.39
CA GLY A 380 -2.64 -13.89 31.54
C GLY A 380 -1.21 -14.43 31.43
N ASP A 381 -0.53 -14.59 32.57
CA ASP A 381 0.87 -15.03 32.59
C ASP A 381 0.99 -16.50 32.13
N GLY A 382 1.35 -16.70 30.86
CA GLY A 382 1.74 -18.00 30.29
C GLY A 382 3.27 -18.21 30.19
N SER A 383 4.07 -17.21 30.59
CA SER A 383 5.54 -17.25 30.55
C SER A 383 6.13 -17.23 31.97
N PRO A 384 7.04 -18.15 32.33
CA PRO A 384 7.67 -18.19 33.65
C PRO A 384 8.59 -16.98 33.95
N ALA A 385 8.81 -16.09 32.97
CA ALA A 385 9.63 -14.88 33.15
C ALA A 385 8.89 -13.70 33.78
N GLN A 386 7.54 -13.70 33.77
CA GLN A 386 6.73 -12.64 34.37
C GLN A 386 5.74 -13.22 35.37
N THR A 387 6.11 -13.18 36.65
CA THR A 387 5.29 -13.67 37.77
C THR A 387 4.44 -12.54 38.36
N LEU A 388 3.75 -11.77 37.52
CA LEU A 388 2.96 -10.64 37.99
C LEU A 388 1.61 -11.09 38.57
N GLY A 389 1.16 -12.30 38.25
CA GLY A 389 -0.13 -12.84 38.71
C GLY A 389 -1.28 -12.15 37.98
N ILE A 390 -1.12 -11.97 36.67
CA ILE A 390 -2.12 -11.32 35.82
C ILE A 390 -3.05 -12.39 35.25
N GLY A 391 -4.34 -12.29 35.56
CA GLY A 391 -5.38 -13.18 35.00
C GLY A 391 -5.75 -12.79 33.57
N ASP A 392 -6.74 -13.48 33.00
CA ASP A 392 -7.10 -13.27 31.59
C ASP A 392 -7.96 -12.02 31.38
N GLY A 393 -7.52 -11.12 30.51
CA GLY A 393 -8.37 -10.07 29.96
C GLY A 393 -9.34 -10.63 28.91
N TYR A 394 -10.36 -9.87 28.55
CA TYR A 394 -11.29 -10.27 27.49
C TYR A 394 -11.83 -9.07 26.70
N ALA A 395 -12.31 -9.33 25.49
CA ALA A 395 -13.05 -8.37 24.69
C ALA A 395 -14.13 -9.01 23.82
N VAL A 396 -15.06 -8.17 23.38
CA VAL A 396 -15.99 -8.46 22.29
C VAL A 396 -15.72 -7.54 21.13
N ILE A 397 -15.81 -8.08 19.93
CA ILE A 397 -15.52 -7.39 18.69
C ILE A 397 -16.74 -7.51 17.79
N SER A 398 -17.16 -6.39 17.20
CA SER A 398 -18.16 -6.37 16.13
C SER A 398 -17.54 -5.76 14.90
N VAL A 399 -17.32 -6.59 13.88
CA VAL A 399 -16.88 -6.16 12.55
C VAL A 399 -18.11 -5.92 11.70
N ARG A 400 -18.31 -4.68 11.27
CA ARG A 400 -19.41 -4.30 10.39
C ARG A 400 -19.06 -4.62 8.93
N SER A 401 -20.07 -4.73 8.07
CA SER A 401 -19.87 -4.97 6.63
C SER A 401 -19.15 -3.85 5.88
N ASN A 402 -18.97 -2.66 6.48
CA ASN A 402 -18.08 -1.62 5.96
C ASN A 402 -16.63 -1.74 6.48
N GLY A 403 -16.26 -2.84 7.13
CA GLY A 403 -14.93 -3.05 7.71
C GLY A 403 -14.69 -2.37 9.05
N LEU A 404 -15.62 -1.58 9.60
CA LEU A 404 -15.43 -0.97 10.92
C LEU A 404 -15.53 -2.05 12.02
N ALA A 405 -14.44 -2.31 12.71
CA ALA A 405 -14.38 -3.11 13.92
C ALA A 405 -14.57 -2.25 15.16
N LEU A 406 -15.52 -2.63 16.01
CA LEU A 406 -15.80 -2.04 17.30
C LEU A 406 -15.40 -3.02 18.39
N ILE A 407 -14.34 -2.69 19.14
CA ILE A 407 -13.75 -3.54 20.17
C ILE A 407 -14.07 -2.94 21.53
N ARG A 408 -14.53 -3.77 22.47
CA ARG A 408 -14.79 -3.37 23.87
C ARG A 408 -14.43 -4.51 24.80
N GLY A 409 -13.64 -4.22 25.81
CA GLY A 409 -13.16 -5.25 26.73
C GLY A 409 -12.85 -4.75 28.12
N LYS A 410 -12.36 -5.69 28.94
CA LYS A 410 -11.75 -5.42 30.23
C LYS A 410 -10.42 -6.15 30.31
N LEU A 411 -9.43 -5.45 30.84
CA LEU A 411 -8.15 -6.02 31.22
C LEU A 411 -8.25 -6.65 32.61
N ALA A 412 -7.30 -7.50 32.96
CA ALA A 412 -7.28 -8.24 34.21
C ALA A 412 -7.30 -7.33 35.44
N ASP A 413 -6.68 -6.15 35.35
CA ASP A 413 -6.71 -5.12 36.38
C ASP A 413 -8.07 -4.40 36.55
N GLY A 414 -9.08 -4.84 35.80
CA GLY A 414 -10.44 -4.30 35.75
C GLY A 414 -10.66 -3.12 34.82
N SER A 415 -9.60 -2.58 34.23
CA SER A 415 -9.65 -1.41 33.34
C SER A 415 -10.44 -1.74 32.09
N GLY A 416 -11.42 -0.87 31.79
CA GLY A 416 -12.16 -0.96 30.54
C GLY A 416 -11.34 -0.37 29.40
N TRP A 417 -11.38 -1.01 28.24
CA TRP A 417 -10.71 -0.52 27.04
C TRP A 417 -11.63 -0.65 25.82
N SER A 418 -11.38 0.18 24.81
CA SER A 418 -12.14 0.14 23.57
C SER A 418 -11.34 0.69 22.41
N ALA A 419 -11.50 0.08 21.23
CA ALA A 419 -10.90 0.56 20.00
C ALA A 419 -11.94 0.56 18.87
N ASN A 420 -11.81 1.53 17.97
CA ASN A 420 -12.63 1.64 16.76
C ASN A 420 -11.68 1.71 15.56
N VAL A 421 -11.48 0.58 14.89
CA VAL A 421 -10.46 0.42 13.86
C VAL A 421 -11.09 -0.10 12.58
N MET A 422 -10.53 0.24 11.44
CA MET A 422 -10.97 -0.33 10.17
C MET A 422 -10.18 -1.62 9.95
N ALA A 423 -10.85 -2.69 9.52
CA ALA A 423 -10.17 -3.85 9.00
C ALA A 423 -9.36 -3.45 7.76
N ARG A 424 -8.09 -3.83 7.74
CA ARG A 424 -7.20 -3.62 6.60
C ARG A 424 -7.61 -4.56 5.45
N GLN A 425 -7.09 -4.30 4.25
CA GLN A 425 -7.56 -4.88 2.99
C GLN A 425 -7.50 -6.40 2.86
N ASN A 426 -7.10 -7.19 3.89
CA ASN A 426 -7.71 -8.51 4.14
C ASN A 426 -7.32 -9.28 5.40
N THR A 427 -6.47 -8.81 6.33
CA THR A 427 -5.98 -9.75 7.36
C THR A 427 -5.98 -9.25 8.78
N ASP A 428 -6.06 -7.96 9.09
CA ASP A 428 -5.85 -7.56 10.47
C ASP A 428 -6.62 -6.32 10.96
N LEU A 429 -6.52 -6.14 12.28
CA LEU A 429 -6.97 -5.00 13.05
C LEU A 429 -5.77 -4.48 13.85
N THR A 430 -5.18 -3.39 13.38
CA THR A 430 -4.20 -2.64 14.17
C THR A 430 -4.92 -1.69 15.12
N LEU A 431 -4.70 -1.84 16.42
CA LEU A 431 -5.44 -1.10 17.45
C LEU A 431 -4.53 -0.40 18.45
N LEU A 432 -5.05 0.70 19.00
CA LEU A 432 -4.46 1.43 20.11
C LEU A 432 -5.60 2.02 20.96
N SER A 433 -5.51 1.85 22.28
CA SER A 433 -6.44 2.41 23.25
C SER A 433 -5.66 2.99 24.43
N ASN A 434 -5.81 4.29 24.67
CA ASN A 434 -5.26 4.94 25.85
C ASN A 434 -5.97 4.43 27.11
N LEU A 435 -5.18 4.06 28.12
CA LEU A 435 -5.63 3.63 29.44
C LEU A 435 -5.25 4.68 30.49
N TYR A 436 -5.80 4.56 31.69
CA TYR A 436 -5.34 5.32 32.86
C TYR A 436 -5.29 6.85 32.67
N ARG A 437 -6.24 7.39 31.91
CA ARG A 437 -6.32 8.81 31.50
C ARG A 437 -5.13 9.28 30.65
N GLY A 438 -4.60 8.39 29.80
CA GLY A 438 -3.50 8.66 28.87
C GLY A 438 -2.11 8.37 29.43
N GLN A 439 -2.01 7.73 30.60
CA GLN A 439 -0.71 7.42 31.21
C GLN A 439 -0.17 6.04 30.80
N GLY A 440 -1.04 5.14 30.33
CA GLY A 440 -0.62 3.88 29.72
C GLY A 440 -1.52 3.53 28.54
N SER A 441 -1.33 2.38 27.94
CA SER A 441 -1.96 2.00 26.69
C SER A 441 -2.19 0.49 26.61
N ILE A 442 -3.11 0.10 25.73
CA ILE A 442 -3.09 -1.22 25.12
C ILE A 442 -3.13 -1.06 23.59
N GLY A 443 -2.18 -1.66 22.90
CA GLY A 443 -2.03 -1.57 21.44
C GLY A 443 -1.54 -2.89 20.86
N GLY A 444 -1.64 -3.07 19.55
CA GLY A 444 -1.19 -4.30 18.90
C GLY A 444 -1.91 -4.60 17.59
N ARG A 445 -1.53 -5.71 16.97
CA ARG A 445 -2.15 -6.23 15.75
C ARG A 445 -2.93 -7.51 16.05
N LEU A 446 -4.19 -7.59 15.61
CA LEU A 446 -4.97 -8.83 15.60
C LEU A 446 -5.20 -9.27 14.16
N VAL A 447 -4.80 -10.49 13.83
CA VAL A 447 -4.90 -11.09 12.49
C VAL A 447 -6.09 -12.05 12.43
N PHE A 448 -6.97 -11.87 11.45
CA PHE A 448 -8.00 -12.84 11.08
C PHE A 448 -7.35 -14.02 10.37
N GLN A 449 -7.28 -15.14 11.06
CA GLN A 449 -6.72 -16.39 10.56
C GLN A 449 -7.52 -17.55 11.13
N ASP A 450 -7.93 -18.48 10.27
CA ASP A 450 -8.59 -19.71 10.69
C ASP A 450 -7.57 -20.76 11.12
N ASP A 451 -7.44 -20.95 12.42
CA ASP A 451 -6.67 -22.03 13.06
C ASP A 451 -7.65 -23.06 13.62
N PRO A 452 -7.86 -24.20 12.94
CA PRO A 452 -8.92 -25.14 13.28
C PRO A 452 -8.87 -25.60 14.74
N GLY A 453 -9.97 -25.37 15.47
CA GLY A 453 -10.11 -25.74 16.87
C GLY A 453 -9.42 -24.79 17.87
N VAL A 454 -8.72 -23.75 17.40
CA VAL A 454 -7.93 -22.85 18.25
C VAL A 454 -8.45 -21.41 18.19
N SER A 455 -8.46 -20.78 17.02
CA SER A 455 -8.85 -19.36 16.86
C SER A 455 -9.28 -19.02 15.43
N ASN A 456 -10.06 -17.95 15.27
CA ASN A 456 -10.32 -17.30 13.98
C ASN A 456 -9.76 -15.86 13.92
N LEU A 457 -9.12 -15.44 15.01
CA LEU A 457 -8.56 -14.12 15.22
C LEU A 457 -7.50 -14.24 16.32
N SER A 458 -6.26 -13.86 16.07
CA SER A 458 -5.18 -13.98 17.05
C SER A 458 -4.17 -12.85 16.92
N GLY A 459 -3.29 -12.65 17.89
CA GLY A 459 -2.24 -11.65 17.80
C GLY A 459 -1.54 -11.40 19.12
N ILE A 460 -0.73 -10.36 19.16
CA ILE A 460 -0.05 -9.88 20.37
C ILE A 460 -0.50 -8.45 20.63
N LEU A 461 -0.93 -8.19 21.86
CA LEU A 461 -1.23 -6.83 22.33
C LEU A 461 -0.25 -6.45 23.44
N HIS A 462 0.41 -5.32 23.25
CA HIS A 462 1.26 -4.66 24.21
C HIS A 462 0.42 -3.85 25.20
N TRP A 463 0.65 -4.02 26.50
CA TRP A 463 -0.10 -3.38 27.58
C TRP A 463 0.84 -2.72 28.60
N THR A 464 0.80 -1.39 28.65
CA THR A 464 1.56 -0.60 29.60
C THR A 464 0.69 -0.09 30.74
N ARG A 465 1.20 -0.23 31.96
CA ARG A 465 0.62 0.33 33.18
C ARG A 465 1.73 1.02 33.98
N PRO A 466 1.67 2.34 34.19
CA PRO A 466 2.63 3.03 35.05
C PRO A 466 2.48 2.66 36.53
N PRO A 467 3.54 2.86 37.34
CA PRO A 467 3.45 2.79 38.79
C PRO A 467 2.50 3.86 39.37
N GLY A 468 1.91 3.57 40.53
CA GLY A 468 1.07 4.54 41.26
C GLY A 468 -0.33 4.77 40.67
N ILE A 469 -0.71 4.01 39.64
CA ILE A 469 -2.07 4.06 39.08
C ILE A 469 -3.07 3.40 40.03
N VAL A 470 -4.08 4.18 40.45
CA VAL A 470 -5.22 3.68 41.22
C VAL A 470 -6.13 2.83 40.32
N SER A 471 -6.26 1.55 40.63
CA SER A 471 -7.14 0.65 39.86
C SER A 471 -8.62 1.08 39.97
N PRO A 472 -9.40 0.98 38.87
CA PRO A 472 -10.85 1.21 38.91
C PRO A 472 -11.61 0.23 39.83
N LEU A 473 -10.98 -0.87 40.26
CA LEU A 473 -11.57 -1.86 41.17
C LEU A 473 -11.49 -1.46 42.65
N ARG A 474 -10.88 -0.32 42.98
CA ARG A 474 -10.70 0.22 44.35
C ARG A 474 -9.79 -0.60 45.27
N ASN A 475 -9.09 -1.60 44.74
CA ASN A 475 -8.01 -2.32 45.39
C ASN A 475 -6.66 -1.90 44.79
N PRO A 476 -5.56 -1.77 45.55
CA PRO A 476 -4.25 -1.48 44.98
C PRO A 476 -3.69 -2.69 44.23
N LEU A 477 -4.15 -2.88 43.00
CA LEU A 477 -3.62 -3.89 42.09
C LEU A 477 -2.39 -3.34 41.36
N TYR A 478 -1.31 -4.09 41.30
CA TYR A 478 -0.11 -3.77 40.51
C TYR A 478 0.44 -2.36 40.78
N GLU A 479 0.68 -2.00 42.04
CA GLU A 479 1.16 -0.66 42.43
C GLU A 479 2.47 -0.27 41.74
N GLY A 480 3.35 -1.24 41.48
CA GLY A 480 4.62 -1.04 40.78
C GLY A 480 4.49 -0.79 39.28
N GLY A 481 3.29 -0.93 38.71
CA GLY A 481 3.10 -0.91 37.26
C GLY A 481 3.71 -2.13 36.57
N PHE A 482 3.61 -2.17 35.24
CA PHE A 482 4.23 -3.17 34.37
C PHE A 482 4.20 -2.71 32.91
N ASP A 483 4.95 -3.42 32.10
CA ASP A 483 5.10 -3.22 30.66
C ASP A 483 5.24 -4.61 30.01
N VAL A 484 4.19 -5.07 29.32
CA VAL A 484 4.02 -6.49 28.99
C VAL A 484 3.33 -6.73 27.65
N ASP A 485 3.74 -7.79 26.96
CA ASP A 485 3.01 -8.33 25.82
C ASP A 485 2.04 -9.45 26.24
N ARG A 486 0.89 -9.48 25.57
CA ARG A 486 -0.18 -10.44 25.85
C ARG A 486 -0.64 -11.09 24.57
N THR A 487 -0.62 -12.42 24.55
CA THR A 487 -1.24 -13.18 23.47
C THR A 487 -2.75 -12.98 23.49
N ALA A 488 -3.31 -12.67 22.34
CA ALA A 488 -4.72 -12.53 22.11
C ALA A 488 -5.22 -13.73 21.30
N VAL A 489 -6.25 -14.42 21.80
CA VAL A 489 -6.88 -15.58 21.14
C VAL A 489 -8.37 -15.31 21.02
N GLY A 490 -8.88 -15.38 19.80
CA GLY A 490 -10.24 -14.99 19.47
C GLY A 490 -11.01 -16.04 18.69
N SER A 491 -12.32 -16.07 18.92
CA SER A 491 -13.26 -16.98 18.28
C SER A 491 -14.34 -16.17 17.59
N GLU A 492 -14.75 -16.59 16.39
CA GLU A 492 -16.03 -16.13 15.86
C GLU A 492 -17.14 -16.50 16.87
N TYR A 493 -18.07 -15.59 17.08
CA TYR A 493 -19.16 -15.73 18.04
C TYR A 493 -20.51 -15.81 17.33
N ASN A 494 -21.05 -17.02 17.32
CA ASN A 494 -22.37 -17.33 16.83
C ASN A 494 -23.36 -17.36 18.00
N ARG A 495 -24.27 -16.38 18.01
CA ARG A 495 -25.32 -16.31 19.04
C ARG A 495 -26.11 -17.63 19.05
N PRO A 496 -26.24 -18.30 20.21
CA PRO A 496 -27.00 -19.55 20.30
C PRO A 496 -28.46 -19.36 19.86
N GLY A 497 -28.92 -20.26 18.99
CA GLY A 497 -30.32 -20.36 18.59
C GLY A 497 -31.23 -20.78 19.75
N LYS A 498 -32.54 -20.73 19.55
CA LYS A 498 -33.51 -21.17 20.57
C LYS A 498 -33.27 -22.66 20.91
N GLY A 499 -33.03 -22.94 22.20
CA GLY A 499 -32.78 -24.30 22.69
C GLY A 499 -31.34 -24.79 22.54
N GLN A 500 -30.44 -24.00 21.94
CA GLN A 500 -29.01 -24.29 21.86
C GLN A 500 -28.27 -23.64 23.02
N THR A 501 -27.25 -24.31 23.54
CA THR A 501 -26.38 -23.80 24.60
C THR A 501 -25.21 -23.00 24.04
N ILE A 502 -24.69 -22.07 24.83
CA ILE A 502 -23.58 -21.19 24.46
C ILE A 502 -22.24 -21.94 24.38
N LEU A 503 -22.10 -22.98 25.20
CA LEU A 503 -21.05 -23.99 25.17
C LEU A 503 -21.70 -25.34 24.90
N ASN A 504 -21.02 -26.21 24.17
CA ASN A 504 -21.42 -27.59 23.95
C ASN A 504 -21.15 -28.40 25.23
N VAL A 505 -22.23 -28.80 25.91
CA VAL A 505 -22.19 -29.50 27.20
C VAL A 505 -23.08 -30.74 27.15
N PRO A 506 -22.74 -31.81 27.89
CA PRO A 506 -23.62 -32.97 28.03
C PRO A 506 -25.00 -32.61 28.60
N VAL A 507 -26.01 -33.42 28.28
CA VAL A 507 -27.33 -33.29 28.90
C VAL A 507 -27.28 -33.91 30.29
N GLY A 508 -27.57 -33.12 31.33
CA GLY A 508 -27.58 -33.61 32.70
C GLY A 508 -27.38 -32.48 33.71
N ALA A 509 -27.35 -32.86 34.99
CA ALA A 509 -26.89 -31.97 36.05
C ALA A 509 -25.37 -31.82 35.99
N ASP A 510 -24.86 -30.73 36.56
CA ASP A 510 -23.43 -30.46 36.76
C ASP A 510 -22.59 -30.57 35.47
N ASN A 511 -23.20 -30.21 34.34
CA ASN A 511 -22.61 -30.29 33.00
C ASN A 511 -21.71 -29.11 32.62
N LEU A 512 -21.41 -28.21 33.56
CA LEU A 512 -20.52 -27.08 33.40
C LEU A 512 -19.56 -27.00 34.59
N GLN A 513 -18.26 -27.06 34.29
CA GLN A 513 -17.19 -26.86 35.24
C GLN A 513 -16.72 -25.39 35.21
N ILE A 514 -16.45 -24.83 36.39
CA ILE A 514 -15.97 -23.47 36.61
C ILE A 514 -14.75 -23.55 37.51
N ASP A 515 -13.56 -23.28 36.98
CA ASP A 515 -12.33 -23.31 37.74
C ASP A 515 -11.83 -21.90 38.05
N PHE A 516 -11.33 -21.71 39.26
CA PHE A 516 -10.69 -20.49 39.73
C PHE A 516 -9.29 -20.82 40.23
N ALA A 517 -8.30 -20.06 39.79
CA ALA A 517 -6.91 -20.21 40.22
C ALA A 517 -6.22 -18.86 40.42
N ASP A 518 -5.09 -18.87 41.12
CA ASP A 518 -4.30 -17.69 41.46
C ASP A 518 -5.11 -16.61 42.21
N GLY A 519 -4.81 -15.32 42.03
CA GLY A 519 -5.62 -14.25 42.60
C GLY A 519 -5.68 -14.21 44.12
N ASP A 520 -4.59 -14.61 44.78
CA ASP A 520 -4.47 -14.78 46.24
C ASP A 520 -5.35 -15.89 46.84
N LEU A 521 -5.88 -16.83 46.04
CA LEU A 521 -6.54 -18.01 46.56
C LEU A 521 -5.54 -18.96 47.23
N ALA A 522 -5.93 -19.54 48.37
CA ALA A 522 -5.09 -20.51 49.10
C ALA A 522 -4.85 -21.81 48.31
N ALA A 523 -5.80 -22.19 47.46
CA ALA A 523 -5.72 -23.30 46.51
C ALA A 523 -6.73 -23.07 45.37
N PRO A 524 -6.53 -23.67 44.18
CA PRO A 524 -7.53 -23.64 43.12
C PRO A 524 -8.89 -24.15 43.60
N LEU A 525 -9.97 -23.51 43.12
CA LEU A 525 -11.35 -23.83 43.47
C LEU A 525 -12.13 -24.24 42.22
N THR A 526 -12.75 -25.41 42.25
CA THR A 526 -13.65 -25.90 41.19
C THR A 526 -15.10 -25.88 41.69
N ILE A 527 -15.99 -25.32 40.87
CA ILE A 527 -17.43 -25.31 41.10
C ILE A 527 -18.13 -25.95 39.89
N PHE A 528 -19.16 -26.77 40.18
CA PHE A 528 -20.04 -27.32 39.15
C PHE A 528 -21.37 -26.56 39.09
N GLY A 529 -21.90 -26.44 37.89
CA GLY A 529 -23.23 -25.92 37.62
C GLY A 529 -23.90 -26.63 36.45
N THR A 530 -25.21 -26.44 36.34
CA THR A 530 -25.99 -26.98 35.23
C THR A 530 -26.35 -25.86 34.25
N LEU A 531 -25.74 -25.87 33.06
CA LEU A 531 -26.11 -25.05 31.93
C LEU A 531 -27.34 -25.65 31.22
N THR A 532 -28.47 -24.96 31.35
CA THR A 532 -29.73 -25.34 30.72
C THR A 532 -29.79 -24.93 29.25
N ASN A 533 -30.68 -25.55 28.46
CA ASN A 533 -30.97 -25.20 27.06
C ASN A 533 -31.52 -23.76 26.86
N GLY A 534 -31.85 -23.05 27.94
CA GLY A 534 -32.19 -21.64 27.96
C GLY A 534 -31.00 -20.71 28.26
N ASN A 535 -29.77 -21.23 28.25
CA ASN A 535 -28.54 -20.51 28.63
C ASN A 535 -28.58 -19.91 30.05
N ARG A 536 -29.30 -20.57 30.96
CA ARG A 536 -29.27 -20.26 32.39
C ARG A 536 -28.43 -21.29 33.12
N VAL A 537 -27.57 -20.81 34.02
CA VAL A 537 -26.77 -21.65 34.90
C VAL A 537 -27.52 -21.84 36.23
N GLN A 538 -27.79 -23.09 36.59
CA GLN A 538 -28.33 -23.49 37.88
C GLN A 538 -27.17 -24.00 38.74
N MET A 539 -27.00 -23.42 39.92
CA MET A 539 -25.96 -23.78 40.90
C MET A 539 -26.39 -23.31 42.29
N ASP A 540 -25.77 -23.83 43.34
CA ASP A 540 -26.02 -23.35 44.71
C ASP A 540 -25.63 -21.86 44.82
N ARG A 541 -26.54 -21.05 45.37
CA ARG A 541 -26.32 -19.61 45.56
C ARG A 541 -25.39 -19.30 46.72
N SER A 542 -25.13 -20.27 47.60
CA SER A 542 -24.17 -20.17 48.69
C SER A 542 -22.72 -20.22 48.21
N ILE A 543 -22.46 -20.87 47.07
CA ILE A 543 -21.13 -21.02 46.47
C ILE A 543 -20.86 -20.00 45.36
N GLY A 544 -21.89 -19.54 44.64
CA GLY A 544 -21.71 -18.51 43.63
C GLY A 544 -22.87 -18.30 42.65
N ARG A 545 -22.57 -17.56 41.58
CA ARG A 545 -23.48 -17.25 40.47
C ARG A 545 -22.68 -17.08 39.19
N LEU A 546 -23.17 -17.66 38.09
CA LEU A 546 -22.68 -17.41 36.74
C LEU A 546 -23.84 -16.97 35.83
N ARG A 547 -23.58 -16.02 34.93
CA ARG A 547 -24.53 -15.59 33.90
C ARG A 547 -23.81 -15.35 32.58
N PHE A 548 -24.43 -15.82 31.49
CA PHE A 548 -23.99 -15.52 30.13
C PHE A 548 -24.81 -14.37 29.54
N ASN A 549 -24.14 -13.52 28.78
CA ASN A 549 -24.76 -12.63 27.82
C ASN A 549 -24.69 -13.29 26.43
N THR A 550 -25.73 -14.04 26.09
CA THR A 550 -25.82 -14.76 24.80
C THR A 550 -25.90 -13.86 23.58
N SER A 551 -25.98 -12.53 23.75
CA SER A 551 -25.97 -11.61 22.62
C SER A 551 -24.55 -11.33 22.12
N ASN A 552 -23.53 -11.52 22.95
CA ASN A 552 -22.15 -11.15 22.64
C ASN A 552 -21.07 -12.06 23.23
N GLY A 553 -21.43 -13.13 23.93
CA GLY A 553 -20.47 -14.13 24.42
C GLY A 553 -19.81 -13.82 25.76
N ASN A 554 -20.06 -12.65 26.35
CA ASN A 554 -19.51 -12.34 27.66
C ASN A 554 -20.20 -13.14 28.76
N PHE A 555 -19.46 -13.43 29.82
CA PHE A 555 -20.01 -13.93 31.06
C PHE A 555 -19.54 -13.12 32.26
N SER A 556 -20.30 -13.19 33.34
CA SER A 556 -19.91 -12.60 34.62
C SER A 556 -20.59 -13.31 35.77
N GLY A 557 -20.03 -13.11 36.96
CA GLY A 557 -20.52 -13.79 38.13
C GLY A 557 -19.82 -13.40 39.41
N ASP A 558 -20.09 -14.21 40.42
CA ASP A 558 -19.43 -14.17 41.70
C ASP A 558 -19.26 -15.56 42.30
N PHE A 559 -18.25 -15.75 43.15
CA PHE A 559 -18.06 -16.94 43.95
C PHE A 559 -17.68 -16.56 45.38
N PHE A 560 -17.84 -17.51 46.30
CA PHE A 560 -17.41 -17.36 47.68
C PHE A 560 -16.20 -18.27 47.95
N ASP A 561 -15.07 -17.66 48.27
CA ASP A 561 -13.94 -18.37 48.85
C ASP A 561 -14.22 -18.63 50.34
N ASN A 562 -14.26 -19.91 50.71
CA ASN A 562 -14.53 -20.37 52.08
C ASN A 562 -13.26 -20.92 52.76
N SER A 563 -12.07 -20.64 52.22
CA SER A 563 -10.79 -21.09 52.76
C SER A 563 -10.44 -20.46 54.12
N GLY A 564 -10.95 -19.25 54.38
CA GLY A 564 -10.70 -18.47 55.59
C GLY A 564 -11.77 -18.63 56.69
N ALA A 565 -11.60 -17.85 57.77
CA ALA A 565 -12.53 -17.84 58.91
C ALA A 565 -13.92 -17.27 58.57
N ALA A 566 -14.03 -16.50 57.50
CA ALA A 566 -15.28 -15.97 56.96
C ALA A 566 -15.27 -16.07 55.42
N PRO A 567 -16.42 -16.36 54.78
CA PRO A 567 -16.52 -16.39 53.32
C PRO A 567 -16.17 -15.03 52.68
N VAL A 568 -15.23 -15.03 51.74
CA VAL A 568 -14.87 -13.83 50.95
C VAL A 568 -15.52 -13.92 49.57
N LYS A 569 -16.19 -12.86 49.15
CA LYS A 569 -16.89 -12.82 47.86
C LYS A 569 -16.03 -12.20 46.78
N HIS A 570 -15.73 -12.95 45.73
CA HIS A 570 -15.02 -12.47 44.54
C HIS A 570 -15.98 -12.29 43.37
N ARG A 571 -15.71 -11.29 42.51
CA ARG A 571 -16.44 -11.07 41.26
C ARG A 571 -15.54 -11.43 40.09
N PHE A 572 -16.13 -12.04 39.06
CA PHE A 572 -15.39 -12.46 37.88
C PHE A 572 -16.10 -12.05 36.59
N HIS A 573 -15.30 -11.91 35.53
CA HIS A 573 -15.76 -11.52 34.20
C HIS A 573 -14.92 -12.24 33.14
N GLY A 574 -15.53 -12.56 32.01
CA GLY A 574 -14.81 -13.19 30.90
C GLY A 574 -15.64 -13.27 29.63
N ALA A 575 -15.11 -13.99 28.64
CA ALA A 575 -15.78 -14.29 27.38
C ALA A 575 -15.62 -15.77 27.01
N VAL A 576 -16.59 -16.32 26.27
CA VAL A 576 -16.50 -17.68 25.74
C VAL A 576 -15.70 -17.70 24.44
N LEU A 577 -14.91 -18.74 24.19
CA LEU A 577 -14.35 -19.06 22.87
C LEU A 577 -15.06 -20.31 22.33
N GLN A 578 -16.03 -20.11 21.43
CA GLN A 578 -16.88 -21.20 20.96
C GLN A 578 -16.09 -22.25 20.17
N ILE A 579 -15.07 -21.84 19.42
CA ILE A 579 -14.20 -22.77 18.68
C ILE A 579 -13.46 -23.74 19.60
N GLN A 580 -13.06 -23.29 20.79
CA GLN A 580 -12.40 -24.09 21.82
C GLN A 580 -13.39 -24.76 22.78
N ASN A 581 -14.69 -24.48 22.64
CA ASN A 581 -15.74 -24.91 23.57
C ASN A 581 -15.43 -24.59 25.05
N ASN A 582 -14.85 -23.42 25.32
CA ASN A 582 -14.51 -22.99 26.68
C ASN A 582 -14.90 -21.51 26.91
N GLY A 583 -14.60 -21.00 28.10
CA GLY A 583 -14.53 -19.57 28.35
C GLY A 583 -13.42 -19.24 29.33
N SER A 584 -12.90 -18.02 29.25
CA SER A 584 -11.86 -17.55 30.17
C SER A 584 -12.06 -16.09 30.57
N GLY A 585 -11.38 -15.68 31.63
CA GLY A 585 -11.36 -14.32 32.13
C GLY A 585 -10.67 -14.20 33.48
N PHE A 586 -11.01 -13.16 34.23
CA PHE A 586 -10.37 -12.84 35.49
C PHE A 586 -11.35 -12.66 36.64
N PHE A 587 -10.85 -12.81 37.86
CA PHE A 587 -11.47 -12.32 39.09
C PHE A 587 -10.49 -11.47 39.89
N VAL A 588 -11.02 -10.68 40.82
CA VAL A 588 -10.24 -9.71 41.60
C VAL A 588 -9.90 -10.32 42.96
N GLY A 589 -8.59 -10.47 43.24
CA GLY A 589 -8.02 -10.80 44.55
C GLY A 589 -7.66 -9.56 45.35
N ASP A 590 -6.79 -9.73 46.35
CA ASP A 590 -6.41 -8.66 47.29
C ASP A 590 -5.28 -7.77 46.75
N GLY A 591 -4.24 -8.37 46.14
CA GLY A 591 -3.12 -7.65 45.52
C GLY A 591 -2.98 -7.92 44.01
N VAL A 592 -3.51 -9.06 43.56
CA VAL A 592 -3.42 -9.52 42.17
C VAL A 592 -4.78 -10.01 41.66
N THR A 593 -4.85 -10.44 40.40
CA THR A 593 -6.08 -10.98 39.81
C THR A 593 -5.88 -12.44 39.45
N GLY A 594 -6.86 -13.28 39.76
CA GLY A 594 -6.82 -14.68 39.37
C GLY A 594 -7.57 -14.96 38.08
N THR A 595 -7.48 -16.19 37.62
CA THR A 595 -8.13 -16.67 36.40
C THR A 595 -9.47 -17.33 36.72
N VAL A 596 -10.43 -17.21 35.79
CA VAL A 596 -11.63 -18.05 35.77
C VAL A 596 -11.72 -18.76 34.43
N SER A 597 -11.90 -20.07 34.43
CA SER A 597 -12.14 -20.83 33.20
C SER A 597 -13.46 -21.60 33.28
N LEU A 598 -14.09 -21.78 32.12
CA LEU A 598 -15.34 -22.50 31.92
C LEU A 598 -15.11 -23.61 30.92
N ALA A 599 -15.54 -24.83 31.23
CA ALA A 599 -15.45 -25.96 30.31
C ALA A 599 -16.59 -26.95 30.53
N SER A 600 -16.79 -27.85 29.57
CA SER A 600 -17.47 -29.11 29.88
C SER A 600 -16.60 -29.91 30.87
N PRO A 601 -17.20 -30.50 31.93
CA PRO A 601 -16.49 -31.38 32.87
C PRO A 601 -15.79 -32.57 32.21
#